data_AF-A0A1D2QWK0-F1
#
_entry.id   AF-A0A1D2QWK0-F1
#
_cell.length_a   1.000
_cell.length_b   1.000
_cell.length_c   1.000
_cell.angle_alpha   90.00
_cell.angle_beta   90.00
_cell.angle_gamma   90.00
#
_symmetry.space_group_name_H-M   'P 1'
#
loop_
_entity.id
_entity.type
_entity.pdbx_description
1 polymer ?
#
loop_
_entity_poly.entity_id
_entity_poly.type
_entity_poly.pdbx_seq_one_letter_code
_entity_poly.pdbx_strand_id
1 'polypeptide(L)' 'MESKKDVGGLIKALKYKSDDIRVSAACALRKVGDKRAVKHLIQALHDEVAAVQNCALYALGKTWM' A
#
# COMPACT_ATOMS: atom_id res chain seq x y z
N MET A 1 9.99 4.07 -20.89
CA MET A 1 8.66 4.02 -20.23
C MET A 1 8.88 4.48 -18.81
N GLU A 2 8.68 5.77 -18.55
CA GLU A 2 8.88 6.32 -17.21
C GLU A 2 7.97 5.58 -16.23
N SER A 3 8.58 4.95 -15.24
CA SER A 3 7.92 4.42 -14.04
C SER A 3 7.31 5.58 -13.26
N LYS A 4 6.28 6.20 -13.83
CA LYS A 4 5.41 7.16 -13.18
C LYS A 4 4.87 6.38 -12.00
N LYS A 5 5.17 6.84 -10.79
CA LYS A 5 4.74 6.24 -9.53
C LYS A 5 3.22 6.08 -9.57
N ASP A 6 2.73 4.95 -10.07
CA ASP A 6 1.32 4.73 -10.37
C ASP A 6 0.61 4.30 -9.09
N VAL A 7 0.50 5.26 -8.17
CA VAL A 7 -0.14 5.08 -6.87
C VAL A 7 -1.59 4.62 -7.07
N GLY A 8 -2.26 5.06 -8.13
CA GLY A 8 -3.60 4.59 -8.49
C GLY A 8 -3.66 3.11 -8.85
N GLY A 9 -2.66 2.59 -9.57
CA GLY A 9 -2.55 1.16 -9.88
C GLY A 9 -2.29 0.32 -8.62
N LEU A 10 -1.38 0.77 -7.76
CA LEU A 10 -1.08 0.11 -6.49
C LEU A 10 -2.26 0.10 -5.52
N ILE A 11 -3.03 1.20 -5.48
CA ILE A 11 -4.28 1.27 -4.71
C ILE A 11 -5.29 0.21 -5.18
N LYS A 12 -5.42 -0.02 -6.48
CA LYS A 12 -6.30 -1.09 -6.99
C LYS A 12 -5.77 -2.47 -6.61
N ALA A 13 -4.47 -2.67 -6.65
CA ALA A 13 -3.82 -3.93 -6.30
C ALA A 13 -3.99 -4.29 -4.81
N LEU A 14 -4.18 -3.32 -3.91
CA LEU A 14 -4.55 -3.58 -2.51
C LEU A 14 -5.92 -4.27 -2.34
N LYS A 15 -6.80 -4.23 -3.34
CA LYS A 15 -8.13 -4.88 -3.30
C LYS A 15 -8.16 -6.17 -4.10
N TYR A 16 -7.00 -6.67 -4.52
CA TYR A 16 -6.93 -7.87 -5.34
C TYR A 16 -7.12 -9.13 -4.51
N LYS A 17 -7.68 -10.18 -5.13
CA LYS A 17 -8.02 -11.42 -4.41
C LYS A 17 -6.79 -12.19 -3.91
N SER A 18 -5.66 -12.07 -4.61
CA SER A 18 -4.41 -12.75 -4.25
C SER A 18 -3.65 -11.99 -3.18
N ASP A 19 -3.33 -12.68 -2.09
CA ASP A 19 -2.63 -12.13 -0.93
C ASP A 19 -1.23 -11.60 -1.31
N ASP A 20 -0.50 -12.32 -2.16
CA ASP A 20 0.81 -11.89 -2.70
C ASP A 20 0.75 -10.53 -3.42
N ILE A 21 -0.35 -10.28 -4.15
CA ILE A 21 -0.56 -9.03 -4.88
C ILE A 21 -0.88 -7.90 -3.90
N ARG A 22 -1.71 -8.16 -2.87
CA ARG A 22 -2.00 -7.16 -1.84
C ARG A 22 -0.75 -6.79 -1.05
N VAL A 23 0.07 -7.78 -0.67
CA VAL A 23 1.35 -7.55 0.03
C VAL A 23 2.30 -6.73 -0.82
N SER A 24 2.48 -7.11 -2.09
CA SER A 24 3.35 -6.38 -3.02
C SER A 24 2.90 -4.93 -3.20
N ALA A 25 1.58 -4.71 -3.32
CA ALA A 25 0.99 -3.38 -3.42
C ALA A 25 1.25 -2.54 -2.17
N ALA A 26 0.98 -3.07 -0.97
CA ALA A 26 1.22 -2.38 0.29
C ALA A 26 2.70 -2.04 0.47
N CYS A 27 3.59 -2.97 0.12
CA CYS A 27 5.03 -2.80 0.24
C CYS A 27 5.58 -1.76 -0.76
N ALA A 28 5.03 -1.71 -1.97
CA ALA A 28 5.34 -0.67 -2.95
C ALA A 28 4.83 0.70 -2.49
N LEU A 29 3.59 0.80 -1.99
CA LEU A 29 3.01 2.04 -1.45
C LEU A 29 3.83 2.59 -0.28
N ARG A 30 4.32 1.71 0.61
CA ARG A 30 5.27 2.05 1.68
C ARG A 30 6.54 2.69 1.15
N LYS A 31 7.12 2.16 0.06
CA LYS A 31 8.32 2.73 -0.55
C LYS A 31 8.05 4.11 -1.15
N VAL A 32 6.88 4.27 -1.80
CA VAL A 32 6.49 5.53 -2.45
C VAL A 32 6.24 6.64 -1.42
N GLY A 33 5.54 6.35 -0.32
CA GLY A 33 5.21 7.34 0.73
C GLY A 33 4.24 8.44 0.28
N ASP A 34 3.43 8.19 -0.76
CA ASP A 34 2.48 9.17 -1.30
C ASP A 34 1.25 9.33 -0.39
N LYS A 35 0.93 10.58 -0.03
CA LYS A 35 -0.24 10.94 0.79
C LYS A 35 -1.56 10.47 0.18
N ARG A 36 -1.66 10.33 -1.15
CA ARG A 36 -2.85 9.83 -1.85
C ARG A 36 -3.17 8.38 -1.49
N ALA A 37 -2.18 7.60 -1.07
CA ALA A 37 -2.36 6.23 -0.64
C ALA A 37 -2.84 6.11 0.82
N VAL A 38 -2.76 7.16 1.64
CA VAL A 38 -3.04 7.12 3.09
C VAL A 38 -4.42 6.53 3.38
N LYS A 39 -5.47 7.00 2.70
CA LYS A 39 -6.83 6.48 2.90
C LYS A 39 -6.93 4.97 2.62
N HIS A 40 -6.21 4.48 1.61
CA HIS A 40 -6.23 3.08 1.22
C HIS A 40 -5.32 2.22 2.11
N LEU A 41 -4.22 2.78 2.60
CA LEU A 41 -3.36 2.14 3.59
C LEU A 41 -4.08 1.98 4.93
N ILE A 42 -4.90 2.96 5.34
CA ILE A 42 -5.76 2.81 6.53
C ILE A 42 -6.73 1.64 6.37
N GLN A 43 -7.31 1.44 5.19
CA GLN A 43 -8.15 0.26 4.92
C GLN A 43 -7.33 -1.04 4.97
N ALA A 44 -6.10 -1.02 4.45
CA ALA A 44 -5.19 -2.17 4.42
C ALA A 44 -4.69 -2.58 5.83
N LEU A 45 -4.82 -1.72 6.85
CA LEU A 45 -4.58 -2.10 8.25
C LEU A 45 -5.59 -3.13 8.77
N HIS A 46 -6.76 -3.24 8.12
CA HIS A 46 -7.80 -4.22 8.45
C HIS A 46 -7.80 -5.42 7.50
N ASP A 47 -6.75 -5.58 6.67
CA ASP A 47 -6.61 -6.75 5.79
C ASP A 47 -6.41 -8.03 6.61
N GLU A 48 -6.84 -9.18 6.11
CA GLU A 48 -6.64 -10.47 6.79
C GLU A 48 -5.15 -10.87 6.86
N VAL A 49 -4.32 -10.34 5.96
CA VAL A 49 -2.90 -10.69 5.85
C VAL A 49 -2.04 -9.75 6.71
N ALA A 50 -1.42 -10.31 7.75
CA ALA A 50 -0.53 -9.56 8.66
C ALA A 50 0.60 -8.79 7.94
N ALA A 51 1.12 -9.34 6.83
CA ALA A 51 2.14 -8.66 6.03
C ALA A 51 1.61 -7.38 5.36
N VAL A 52 0.35 -7.35 4.93
CA VAL A 52 -0.31 -6.16 4.36
C VAL A 52 -0.48 -5.11 5.44
N GLN A 53 -0.98 -5.50 6.62
CA GLN A 53 -1.16 -4.61 7.77
C GLN A 53 0.16 -3.95 8.18
N ASN A 54 1.23 -4.73 8.34
CA ASN A 54 2.55 -4.20 8.71
C ASN A 54 3.06 -3.21 7.65
N CYS A 55 2.96 -3.54 6.36
CA CYS A 55 3.38 -2.63 5.29
C CYS A 55 2.60 -1.32 5.32
N ALA A 56 1.29 -1.37 5.58
CA ALA A 56 0.44 -0.20 5.70
C ALA A 56 0.82 0.67 6.91
N LEU A 57 1.09 0.05 8.07
CA LEU A 57 1.50 0.76 9.28
C LEU A 57 2.81 1.52 9.06
N TYR A 58 3.82 0.86 8.47
CA TYR A 58 5.09 1.51 8.14
C TYR A 58 4.93 2.62 7.09
N ALA A 59 4.06 2.42 6.10
CA ALA A 59 3.81 3.43 5.07
C ALA A 59 3.21 4.69 5.68
N LEU A 60 2.24 4.54 6.58
CA LEU A 60 1.59 5.64 7.29
C LEU A 60 2.58 6.39 8.18
N GLY A 61 3.42 5.68 8.95
CA GLY A 61 4.46 6.29 9.78
C GLY A 61 5.45 7.12 8.95
N LYS A 62 5.85 6.61 7.77
CA LYS A 62 6.78 7.32 6.87
C LYS A 62 6.16 8.58 6.26
N THR A 63 4.85 8.63 6.05
CA THR A 63 4.19 9.80 5.46
C THR A 63 4.06 10.99 6.43
N TRP A 64 4.16 10.71 7.74
CA TRP A 64 3.98 11.70 8.82
C TRP A 64 5.30 12.13 9.46
N MET A 65 6.43 11.54 9.04
CA MET A 65 7.80 12.04 9.28
C MET A 65 8.24 12.96 8.14
#